data_AF-A0A6F8ZVS7-F1
#
_entry.id   AF-A0A6F8ZVS7-F1
#
_cell.length_a   1.000
_cell.length_b   1.000
_cell.length_c   1.000
_cell.angle_alpha   90.00
_cell.angle_beta   90.00
_cell.angle_gamma   90.00
#
_symmetry.space_group_name_H-M   'P 1'
#
loop_
_entity.id
_entity.type
_entity.pdbx_description
1 polymer ?
#
loop_
_entity_poly.entity_id
_entity_poly.type
_entity_poly.pdbx_seq_one_letter_code
_entity_poly.pdbx_strand_id
1 'polypeptide(L)'
;MLVKNLQFEDGKMIAAARYFSLGSSASVELTEEEKAFAEQMRGVWKSILTNVAAIEESTDFFKSGAASMDVVRLVEEVKLRASGCQLQNEDVEKNINNMTIRMPHQLFINGEFVDAEGGKTYKTINPTDGTAICDVSFAQASDVDRAVAAAKEAFEEGELADLMEEHQEELATIESMDSGAVYTLALKTHVGMSIQTFRYFAGWCDKIQARPNRNLTFTKKEPIGVCAIVIPWNYPLMMLAWKTAACLAAGNTVVLKPAQVTPLTAVKFAELAARAGFPKGVINILPGSGALVGQRLSDHPDGMSSVFFNKGENCIAAGRLFVEENIHDQYVKRVVEEVKKMKIGDPLDRSTDHGPQNHKAHLDKLVEYCQTGVREGATLVCGGKQVARPGFFFEPTIFTDVQDHMFIAIEESFGPVMILSKFKSGDVDEVLRRANATEYGLASGVFTRDISKALYVSEKLNAGTVFVNTYNKTDVAAPFGGFKQSGFGKDLGKTC
;
A
#
# COMPACT_ATOMS: atom_id res chain seq x y z
N MET A 1 -22.85 29.20 -34.96
CA MET A 1 -21.86 28.10 -34.86
C MET A 1 -21.11 28.27 -33.54
N LEU A 2 -21.14 27.27 -32.66
CA LEU A 2 -20.33 27.23 -31.44
C LEU A 2 -19.12 26.33 -31.73
N VAL A 3 -17.96 26.94 -31.97
CA VAL A 3 -16.71 26.21 -32.20
C VAL A 3 -16.21 25.72 -30.85
N LYS A 4 -16.24 24.40 -30.63
CA LYS A 4 -15.79 23.79 -29.36
C LYS A 4 -14.29 23.56 -29.32
N ASN A 5 -13.68 23.26 -30.47
CA ASN A 5 -12.27 22.93 -30.59
C ASN A 5 -11.65 23.63 -31.81
N LEU A 6 -10.37 23.99 -31.69
CA LEU A 6 -9.54 24.55 -32.75
C LEU A 6 -8.42 23.58 -33.06
N GLN A 7 -8.15 23.37 -34.34
CA GLN A 7 -7.02 22.58 -34.82
C GLN A 7 -5.92 23.54 -35.32
N PHE A 8 -4.71 23.38 -34.80
CA PHE A 8 -3.52 24.05 -35.34
C PHE A 8 -3.00 23.32 -36.57
N GLU A 9 -2.18 23.99 -37.40
CA GLU A 9 -1.59 23.42 -38.61
C GLU A 9 -0.67 22.20 -38.33
N ASP A 10 -0.18 22.05 -37.10
CA ASP A 10 0.58 20.88 -36.65
C ASP A 10 -0.32 19.69 -36.23
N GLY A 11 -1.64 19.83 -36.35
CA GLY A 11 -2.62 18.82 -36.02
C GLY A 11 -3.08 18.82 -34.56
N LYS A 12 -2.51 19.66 -33.68
CA LYS A 12 -2.92 19.75 -32.28
C LYS A 12 -4.31 20.37 -32.16
N MET A 13 -5.16 19.73 -31.36
CA MET A 13 -6.51 20.20 -31.04
C MET A 13 -6.51 20.84 -29.64
N ILE A 14 -7.03 22.06 -29.53
CA ILE A 14 -7.30 22.69 -28.24
C ILE A 14 -8.78 23.06 -28.12
N ALA A 15 -9.31 23.11 -26.91
CA ALA A 15 -10.62 23.69 -26.67
C ALA A 15 -10.58 25.18 -27.06
N ALA A 16 -11.56 25.66 -27.83
CA ALA A 16 -11.61 27.04 -28.31
C ALA A 16 -11.57 28.07 -27.17
N ALA A 17 -12.12 27.69 -25.99
CA ALA A 17 -12.08 28.49 -24.77
C ALA A 17 -10.66 28.73 -24.19
N ARG A 18 -9.64 27.99 -24.66
CA ARG A 18 -8.25 28.10 -24.21
C ARG A 18 -7.33 28.82 -25.20
N TYR A 19 -7.84 29.27 -26.35
CA TYR A 19 -6.99 29.86 -27.40
C TYR A 19 -6.29 31.17 -26.96
N PHE A 20 -6.90 31.91 -26.04
CA PHE A 20 -6.35 33.16 -25.50
C PHE A 20 -5.80 33.04 -24.07
N SER A 21 -5.80 31.84 -23.48
CA SER A 21 -5.10 31.66 -22.20
C SER A 21 -3.60 31.60 -22.48
N LEU A 22 -2.89 32.67 -22.14
CA LEU A 22 -1.43 32.66 -22.03
C LEU A 22 -1.07 31.53 -21.05
N GLY A 23 -0.65 30.39 -21.58
CA GLY A 23 0.02 29.38 -20.77
C GLY A 23 1.22 30.05 -20.11
N SER A 24 1.42 29.82 -18.82
CA SER A 24 2.67 30.23 -18.17
C SER A 24 3.82 29.56 -18.91
N SER A 25 4.57 30.32 -19.71
CA SER A 25 5.83 29.84 -20.24
C SER A 25 6.81 29.83 -19.07
N ALA A 26 7.04 28.66 -18.48
CA ALA A 26 8.21 28.46 -17.64
C ALA A 26 9.42 28.53 -18.58
N SER A 27 10.20 29.60 -18.49
CA SER A 27 11.52 29.64 -19.13
C SER A 27 12.43 28.73 -18.33
N VAL A 28 12.85 27.62 -18.94
CA VAL A 28 13.87 26.74 -18.35
C VAL A 28 15.21 27.46 -18.48
N GLU A 29 15.78 27.91 -17.36
CA GLU A 29 17.14 28.46 -17.33
C GLU A 29 18.13 27.30 -17.26
N LEU A 30 18.82 27.04 -18.38
CA LEU A 30 19.85 26.02 -18.45
C LEU A 30 21.16 26.53 -17.80
N THR A 31 21.80 25.67 -17.02
CA THR A 31 23.19 25.85 -16.57
C THR A 31 24.16 25.87 -17.76
N GLU A 32 25.39 26.34 -17.56
CA GLU A 32 26.40 26.35 -18.63
C GLU A 32 26.75 24.94 -19.13
N GLU A 33 26.68 23.94 -18.25
CA GLU A 33 26.87 22.52 -18.61
C GLU A 33 25.71 22.01 -19.47
N GLU A 34 24.47 22.34 -19.11
CA GLU A 34 23.28 21.97 -19.90
C GLU A 34 23.21 22.69 -21.24
N LYS A 35 23.65 23.96 -21.32
CA LYS A 35 23.81 24.67 -22.60
C LYS A 35 24.84 23.98 -23.50
N ALA A 36 25.97 23.59 -22.94
CA ALA A 36 26.99 22.84 -23.67
C ALA A 36 26.46 21.48 -24.15
N PHE A 37 25.68 20.79 -23.31
CA PHE A 37 25.03 19.52 -23.68
C PHE A 37 23.97 19.71 -24.78
N ALA A 38 23.14 20.75 -24.68
CA ALA A 38 22.16 21.10 -25.71
C ALA A 38 22.84 21.35 -27.07
N GLU A 39 24.00 22.01 -27.08
CA GLU A 39 24.77 22.24 -28.32
C GLU A 39 25.33 20.93 -28.89
N GLN A 40 25.79 20.00 -28.04
CA GLN A 40 26.16 18.65 -28.47
C GLN A 40 24.98 17.92 -29.11
N MET A 41 23.76 18.04 -28.55
CA MET A 41 22.54 17.44 -29.11
C MET A 41 22.15 18.07 -30.46
N ARG A 42 22.32 19.39 -30.63
CA ARG A 42 22.17 20.05 -31.93
C ARG A 42 23.16 19.49 -32.96
N GLY A 43 24.39 19.19 -32.54
CA GLY A 43 25.38 18.50 -33.38
C GLY A 43 24.94 17.11 -33.84
N VAL A 44 24.35 16.32 -32.94
CA VAL A 44 23.76 15.01 -33.28
C VAL A 44 22.63 15.17 -34.29
N TRP A 45 21.69 16.08 -34.04
CA TRP A 45 20.61 16.40 -34.97
C TRP A 45 21.13 16.82 -36.35
N LYS A 46 22.15 17.67 -36.40
CA LYS A 46 22.77 18.10 -37.66
C LYS A 46 23.43 16.95 -38.42
N SER A 47 23.98 15.96 -37.72
CA SER A 47 24.61 14.77 -38.31
C SER A 47 23.59 13.77 -38.90
N ILE A 48 22.33 13.88 -38.49
CA ILE A 48 21.21 13.08 -38.96
C ILE A 48 20.49 13.84 -40.09
N LEU A 49 20.13 15.09 -39.83
CA LEU A 49 19.43 15.99 -40.73
C LEU A 49 20.40 16.71 -41.68
N THR A 50 21.09 15.94 -42.50
CA THR A 50 22.14 16.43 -43.42
C THR A 50 21.65 17.44 -44.45
N ASN A 51 20.35 17.43 -44.74
CA ASN A 51 19.65 18.31 -45.68
C ASN A 51 19.23 19.66 -45.07
N VAL A 52 19.28 19.83 -43.75
CA VAL A 52 18.92 21.09 -43.08
C VAL A 52 20.18 21.93 -42.92
N ALA A 53 20.16 23.21 -43.28
CA ALA A 53 21.35 24.08 -43.21
C ALA A 53 21.84 24.32 -41.76
N ALA A 54 20.93 24.57 -40.82
CA ALA A 54 21.22 24.77 -39.40
C ALA A 54 20.06 24.24 -38.53
N ILE A 55 20.37 23.78 -37.31
CA ILE A 55 19.37 23.32 -36.34
C ILE A 55 18.94 24.49 -35.46
N GLU A 56 17.77 25.05 -35.77
CA GLU A 56 17.09 26.09 -35.00
C GLU A 56 16.12 25.48 -33.97
N GLU A 57 15.68 26.26 -32.98
CA GLU A 57 14.72 25.79 -31.95
C GLU A 57 13.36 25.36 -32.53
N SER A 58 13.01 25.90 -33.70
CA SER A 58 11.80 25.58 -34.45
C SER A 58 11.95 24.35 -35.37
N THR A 59 13.13 23.73 -35.43
CA THR A 59 13.41 22.62 -36.34
C THR A 59 12.63 21.38 -35.92
N ASP A 60 11.77 20.88 -36.80
CA ASP A 60 11.03 19.64 -36.60
C ASP A 60 11.82 18.45 -37.18
N PHE A 61 12.08 17.45 -36.35
CA PHE A 61 12.93 16.31 -36.71
C PHE A 61 12.40 15.51 -37.91
N PHE A 62 11.09 15.23 -37.95
CA PHE A 62 10.49 14.37 -38.97
C PHE A 62 10.17 15.15 -40.24
N LYS A 63 9.66 16.39 -40.13
CA LYS A 63 9.42 17.26 -41.29
C LYS A 63 10.72 17.60 -42.01
N SER A 64 11.84 17.56 -41.29
CA SER A 64 13.17 17.75 -41.85
C SER A 64 13.75 16.51 -42.54
N GLY A 65 13.00 15.40 -42.63
CA GLY A 65 13.38 14.23 -43.43
C GLY A 65 13.99 13.06 -42.65
N ALA A 66 13.97 13.07 -41.31
CA ALA A 66 14.36 11.90 -40.52
C ALA A 66 13.33 10.76 -40.63
N ALA A 67 13.83 9.53 -40.70
CA ALA A 67 13.03 8.31 -40.68
C ALA A 67 13.09 7.62 -39.30
N SER A 68 12.30 6.56 -39.11
CA SER A 68 12.26 5.82 -37.84
C SER A 68 13.63 5.23 -37.45
N MET A 69 14.49 4.86 -38.40
CA MET A 69 15.85 4.39 -38.09
C MET A 69 16.75 5.51 -37.53
N ASP A 70 16.51 6.76 -37.93
CA ASP A 70 17.25 7.90 -37.42
C ASP A 70 16.89 8.22 -35.96
N VAL A 71 15.69 7.86 -35.52
CA VAL A 71 15.29 7.93 -34.10
C VAL A 71 16.13 6.96 -33.27
N VAL A 72 16.34 5.74 -33.76
CA VAL A 72 17.19 4.75 -33.07
C VAL A 72 18.61 5.27 -32.96
N ARG A 73 19.16 5.82 -34.04
CA ARG A 73 20.48 6.46 -34.03
C ARG A 73 20.57 7.63 -33.06
N LEU A 74 19.58 8.53 -33.07
CA LEU A 74 19.50 9.66 -32.15
C LEU A 74 19.52 9.17 -30.69
N VAL A 75 18.70 8.16 -30.36
CA VAL A 75 18.62 7.60 -29.01
C VAL A 75 19.96 7.01 -28.57
N GLU A 76 20.65 6.25 -29.42
CA GLU A 76 21.96 5.68 -29.07
C GLU A 76 23.04 6.75 -28.93
N GLU A 77 23.05 7.78 -29.78
CA GLU A 77 23.99 8.89 -29.68
C GLU A 77 23.76 9.79 -28.45
N VAL A 78 22.50 9.95 -28.03
CA VAL A 78 22.11 10.61 -26.79
C VAL A 78 22.57 9.77 -25.60
N LYS A 79 22.27 8.47 -25.55
CA LYS A 79 22.71 7.56 -24.47
C LYS A 79 24.22 7.57 -24.29
N LEU A 80 24.97 7.55 -25.39
CA LEU A 80 26.43 7.53 -25.36
C LEU A 80 27.02 8.84 -24.81
N ARG A 81 26.38 9.98 -25.08
CA ARG A 81 26.81 11.29 -24.58
C ARG A 81 26.28 11.62 -23.18
N ALA A 82 25.12 11.07 -22.84
CA ALA A 82 24.52 11.13 -21.51
C ALA A 82 25.00 10.00 -20.58
N SER A 83 26.02 9.22 -20.97
CA SER A 83 26.48 8.07 -20.17
C SER A 83 27.05 8.46 -18.81
N GLY A 84 27.47 9.73 -18.65
CA GLY A 84 27.88 10.32 -17.38
C GLY A 84 26.79 11.13 -16.68
N CYS A 85 25.62 11.34 -17.31
CA CYS A 85 24.50 12.05 -16.71
C CYS A 85 23.71 11.09 -15.82
N GLN A 86 23.65 11.40 -14.53
CA GLN A 86 22.66 10.79 -13.64
C GLN A 86 21.34 11.55 -13.82
N LEU A 87 20.24 10.84 -14.03
CA LEU A 87 18.91 11.44 -13.95
C LEU A 87 18.75 12.02 -12.54
N GLN A 88 18.64 13.34 -12.44
CA GLN A 88 18.31 14.03 -11.20
C GLN A 88 16.80 14.17 -11.09
N ASN A 89 16.28 14.16 -9.86
CA ASN A 89 14.87 14.31 -9.59
C ASN A 89 14.39 15.70 -10.03
N GLU A 90 13.14 15.82 -10.46
CA GLU A 90 12.49 17.12 -10.53
C GLU A 90 12.24 17.58 -9.09
N ASP A 91 13.08 18.51 -8.61
CA ASP A 91 12.96 19.11 -7.30
C ASP A 91 12.34 20.50 -7.42
N VAL A 92 11.47 20.83 -6.47
CA VAL A 92 11.02 22.21 -6.27
C VAL A 92 12.04 22.89 -5.37
N GLU A 93 12.77 23.85 -5.94
CA GLU A 93 13.73 24.67 -5.20
C GLU A 93 13.05 25.91 -4.60
N LYS A 94 13.33 26.20 -3.33
CA LYS A 94 12.81 27.40 -2.65
C LYS A 94 13.83 28.02 -1.71
N ASN A 95 14.02 29.32 -1.80
CA ASN A 95 14.83 30.09 -0.87
C ASN A 95 13.97 30.56 0.31
N ILE A 96 14.14 29.91 1.47
CA ILE A 96 13.35 30.18 2.68
C ILE A 96 14.19 29.86 3.92
N ASN A 97 13.95 30.53 5.05
CA ASN A 97 14.68 30.27 6.30
C ASN A 97 16.21 30.36 6.15
N ASN A 98 16.71 31.30 5.34
CA ASN A 98 18.13 31.49 5.02
C ASN A 98 18.84 30.27 4.41
N MET A 99 18.09 29.37 3.78
CA MET A 99 18.60 28.21 3.07
C MET A 99 17.86 28.01 1.75
N THR A 100 18.47 27.24 0.85
CA THR A 100 17.83 26.76 -0.36
C THR A 100 17.36 25.34 -0.10
N ILE A 101 16.05 25.14 0.03
CA ILE A 101 15.46 23.82 0.21
C ILE A 101 15.14 23.21 -1.15
N ARG A 102 15.35 21.90 -1.28
CA ARG A 102 14.99 21.13 -2.47
C ARG A 102 14.01 20.04 -2.08
N MET A 103 12.82 20.12 -2.66
CA MET A 103 11.70 19.24 -2.31
C MET A 103 11.33 18.38 -3.50
N PRO A 104 11.53 17.06 -3.42
CA PRO A 104 10.91 16.14 -4.34
C PRO A 104 9.38 16.29 -4.25
N HIS A 105 8.69 16.11 -5.37
CA HIS A 105 7.22 16.25 -5.43
C HIS A 105 6.52 15.12 -6.18
N GLN A 106 7.29 14.11 -6.61
CA GLN A 106 6.82 12.94 -7.34
C GLN A 106 6.51 11.77 -6.40
N LEU A 107 5.93 10.69 -6.94
CA LEU A 107 5.82 9.42 -6.21
C LEU A 107 7.22 8.84 -6.03
N PHE A 108 7.46 8.12 -4.93
CA PHE A 108 8.70 7.36 -4.77
C PHE A 108 8.40 5.86 -4.90
N ILE A 109 8.84 5.24 -6.00
CA ILE A 109 8.57 3.84 -6.30
C ILE A 109 9.88 3.21 -6.77
N ASN A 110 10.25 2.08 -6.16
CA ASN A 110 11.44 1.33 -6.54
C ASN A 110 12.75 2.16 -6.52
N GLY A 111 12.90 3.04 -5.54
CA GLY A 111 14.09 3.88 -5.39
C GLY A 111 14.17 5.07 -6.36
N GLU A 112 13.12 5.32 -7.15
CA GLU A 112 13.09 6.38 -8.15
C GLU A 112 11.86 7.28 -7.94
N PHE A 113 12.04 8.56 -8.23
CA PHE A 113 10.95 9.52 -8.29
C PHE A 113 10.26 9.44 -9.65
N VAL A 114 8.94 9.21 -9.63
CA VAL A 114 8.14 8.98 -10.84
C VAL A 114 6.82 9.73 -10.75
N ASP A 115 6.36 10.24 -11.89
CA ASP A 115 5.02 10.81 -11.99
C ASP A 115 3.94 9.76 -11.76
N ALA A 116 2.81 10.21 -11.23
CA ALA A 116 1.60 9.39 -11.15
C ALA A 116 1.04 9.07 -12.54
N GLU A 117 0.28 7.97 -12.63
CA GLU A 117 -0.39 7.59 -13.88
C GLU A 117 -1.22 8.75 -14.44
N GLY A 118 -0.95 9.08 -15.71
CA GLY A 118 -1.59 10.19 -16.41
C GLY A 118 -1.12 11.58 -15.99
N GLY A 119 0.02 11.69 -15.29
CA GLY A 119 0.60 12.97 -14.85
C GLY A 119 -0.29 13.73 -13.86
N LYS A 120 -1.14 13.02 -13.12
CA LYS A 120 -2.09 13.66 -12.20
C LYS A 120 -1.35 14.24 -11.00
N THR A 121 -1.67 15.49 -10.68
CA THR A 121 -1.09 16.22 -9.55
C THR A 121 -2.16 16.91 -8.71
N TYR A 122 -1.77 17.39 -7.53
CA TYR A 122 -2.57 18.25 -6.68
C TYR A 122 -1.67 19.26 -5.94
N LYS A 123 -2.23 20.40 -5.52
CA LYS A 123 -1.47 21.43 -4.79
C LYS A 123 -1.41 21.10 -3.30
N THR A 124 -0.20 21.09 -2.73
CA THR A 124 -0.04 21.20 -1.27
C THR A 124 0.02 22.68 -0.88
N ILE A 125 -0.58 23.03 0.27
CA ILE A 125 -0.89 24.41 0.65
C ILE A 125 -0.14 24.78 1.91
N ASN A 126 0.55 25.92 1.89
CA ASN A 126 1.16 26.49 3.07
C ASN A 126 0.05 27.02 4.00
N PRO A 127 -0.12 26.48 5.22
CA PRO A 127 -1.19 26.90 6.11
C PRO A 127 -0.97 28.29 6.71
N THR A 128 0.23 28.88 6.58
CA THR A 128 0.55 30.20 7.12
C THR A 128 -0.09 31.32 6.30
N ASP A 129 -0.17 31.17 4.97
CA ASP A 129 -0.62 32.21 4.05
C ASP A 129 -1.66 31.72 3.02
N GLY A 130 -1.96 30.41 3.00
CA GLY A 130 -2.90 29.80 2.06
C GLY A 130 -2.36 29.67 0.63
N THR A 131 -1.09 29.98 0.39
CA THR A 131 -0.47 29.87 -0.93
C THR A 131 -0.12 28.42 -1.27
N ALA A 132 -0.16 28.09 -2.55
CA ALA A 132 0.32 26.79 -3.00
C ALA A 132 1.85 26.72 -2.87
N ILE A 133 2.34 25.66 -2.24
CA ILE A 133 3.79 25.40 -2.15
C ILE A 133 4.29 24.88 -3.49
N CYS A 134 3.69 23.77 -3.96
CA CYS A 134 3.98 23.14 -5.25
C CYS A 134 2.87 22.15 -5.65
N ASP A 135 2.98 21.61 -6.87
CA ASP A 135 2.18 20.49 -7.35
C ASP A 135 2.86 19.15 -6.97
N VAL A 136 2.12 18.26 -6.32
CA VAL A 136 2.58 16.94 -5.88
C VAL A 136 1.86 15.85 -6.69
N SER A 137 2.58 14.81 -7.09
CA SER A 137 2.01 13.66 -7.80
C SER A 137 0.86 13.02 -7.01
N PHE A 138 -0.24 12.71 -7.70
CA PHE A 138 -1.46 12.18 -7.11
C PHE A 138 -1.61 10.71 -7.50
N ALA A 139 -1.11 9.80 -6.66
CA ALA A 139 -1.03 8.38 -6.95
C ALA A 139 -2.38 7.77 -7.38
N GLN A 140 -2.35 6.98 -8.45
CA GLN A 140 -3.47 6.19 -8.94
C GLN A 140 -3.39 4.73 -8.48
N ALA A 141 -4.42 3.95 -8.78
CA ALA A 141 -4.47 2.54 -8.38
C ALA A 141 -3.31 1.71 -8.97
N SER A 142 -2.92 2.00 -10.22
CA SER A 142 -1.79 1.32 -10.88
C SER A 142 -0.46 1.64 -10.21
N ASP A 143 -0.28 2.87 -9.73
CA ASP A 143 0.92 3.30 -8.98
C ASP A 143 1.03 2.58 -7.64
N VAL A 144 -0.10 2.31 -6.98
CA VAL A 144 -0.15 1.47 -5.77
C VAL A 144 0.32 0.05 -6.09
N ASP A 145 -0.20 -0.54 -7.17
CA ASP A 145 0.17 -1.91 -7.57
C ASP A 145 1.67 -1.99 -7.93
N ARG A 146 2.22 -0.97 -8.60
CA ARG A 146 3.66 -0.84 -8.91
C ARG A 146 4.52 -0.73 -7.65
N ALA A 147 4.11 0.08 -6.68
CA ALA A 147 4.82 0.24 -5.40
C ALA A 147 4.83 -1.07 -4.59
N VAL A 148 3.71 -1.78 -4.55
CA VAL A 148 3.62 -3.09 -3.88
C VAL A 148 4.50 -4.12 -4.60
N ALA A 149 4.55 -4.10 -5.93
CA ALA A 149 5.44 -4.99 -6.69
C ALA A 149 6.92 -4.71 -6.40
N ALA A 150 7.34 -3.44 -6.43
CA ALA A 150 8.70 -3.04 -6.09
C ALA A 150 9.09 -3.45 -4.66
N ALA A 151 8.18 -3.29 -3.70
CA ALA A 151 8.39 -3.72 -2.32
C ALA A 151 8.60 -5.23 -2.17
N LYS A 152 8.01 -6.06 -3.06
CA LYS A 152 8.20 -7.52 -3.02
C LYS A 152 9.59 -7.95 -3.49
N GLU A 153 10.23 -7.16 -4.34
CA GLU A 153 11.51 -7.51 -4.97
C GLU A 153 12.75 -7.03 -4.17
N ALA A 154 12.55 -6.24 -3.12
CA ALA A 154 13.62 -5.52 -2.42
C ALA A 154 13.98 -6.10 -1.03
N PHE A 155 15.26 -6.08 -0.64
CA PHE A 155 15.72 -6.42 0.72
C PHE A 155 17.14 -5.87 1.06
N GLU A 156 17.38 -5.56 2.35
CA GLU A 156 18.63 -5.15 3.08
C GLU A 156 19.05 -3.66 3.19
N GLU A 157 20.18 -3.34 3.86
CA GLU A 157 20.38 -2.23 4.86
C GLU A 157 20.80 -0.81 4.36
N GLY A 158 20.70 0.22 5.22
CA GLY A 158 21.22 1.59 4.99
C GLY A 158 21.31 2.50 6.25
N GLU A 159 22.18 3.52 6.23
CA GLU A 159 22.49 4.43 7.36
C GLU A 159 21.66 5.75 7.32
N LEU A 160 20.36 5.65 7.60
CA LEU A 160 19.40 6.75 7.39
C LEU A 160 19.43 7.88 8.44
N ALA A 161 19.68 7.54 9.70
CA ALA A 161 19.47 8.49 10.79
C ALA A 161 20.46 9.65 10.79
N ASP A 162 21.71 9.41 10.37
CA ASP A 162 22.74 10.44 10.32
C ASP A 162 22.49 11.40 9.15
N LEU A 163 22.05 10.90 8.00
CA LEU A 163 21.59 11.74 6.89
C LEU A 163 20.37 12.59 7.26
N MET A 164 19.43 12.04 8.04
CA MET A 164 18.31 12.83 8.59
C MET A 164 18.80 13.92 9.56
N GLU A 165 19.85 13.67 10.34
CA GLU A 165 20.45 14.66 11.24
C GLU A 165 21.21 15.75 10.47
N GLU A 166 21.94 15.41 9.41
CA GLU A 166 22.60 16.38 8.52
C GLU A 166 21.61 17.32 7.83
N HIS A 167 20.40 16.83 7.54
CA HIS A 167 19.34 17.60 6.87
C HIS A 167 18.25 18.07 7.84
N GLN A 168 18.51 18.08 9.15
CA GLN A 168 17.47 18.32 10.15
C GLN A 168 16.83 19.71 10.05
N GLU A 169 17.61 20.74 9.71
CA GLU A 169 17.13 22.10 9.50
C GLU A 169 16.28 22.20 8.23
N GLU A 170 16.66 21.49 7.16
CA GLU A 170 15.88 21.42 5.92
C GLU A 170 14.55 20.69 6.17
N LEU A 171 14.59 19.51 6.81
CA LEU A 171 13.40 18.73 7.18
C LEU A 171 12.46 19.53 8.09
N ALA A 172 13.00 20.24 9.09
CA ALA A 172 12.20 21.08 9.99
C ALA A 172 11.58 22.28 9.25
N THR A 173 12.29 22.86 8.28
CA THR A 173 11.80 23.96 7.44
C THR A 173 10.65 23.48 6.55
N ILE A 174 10.79 22.32 5.91
CA ILE A 174 9.73 21.70 5.11
C ILE A 174 8.52 21.36 5.99
N GLU A 175 8.72 20.72 7.15
CA GLU A 175 7.63 20.38 8.08
C GLU A 175 6.87 21.63 8.53
N SER A 176 7.59 22.73 8.80
CA SER A 176 6.99 24.01 9.19
C SER A 176 6.14 24.61 8.08
N MET A 177 6.60 24.51 6.83
CA MET A 177 5.89 25.05 5.67
C MET A 177 4.67 24.19 5.29
N ASP A 178 4.77 22.86 5.36
CA ASP A 178 3.74 21.94 4.88
C ASP A 178 2.65 21.67 5.94
N SER A 179 3.02 21.61 7.23
CA SER A 179 2.09 21.32 8.33
C SER A 179 1.75 22.52 9.22
N GLY A 180 2.51 23.62 9.12
CA GLY A 180 2.38 24.76 10.02
C GLY A 180 3.06 24.56 11.39
N ALA A 181 3.88 23.51 11.54
CA ALA A 181 4.64 23.29 12.76
C ALA A 181 5.56 24.49 13.06
N VAL A 182 5.62 24.92 14.32
CA VAL A 182 6.59 25.95 14.72
C VAL A 182 8.00 25.39 14.54
N TYR A 183 8.85 26.06 13.76
CA TYR A 183 10.19 25.57 13.37
C TYR A 183 11.02 25.00 14.53
N THR A 184 11.08 25.70 15.67
CA THR A 184 11.85 25.23 16.83
C THR A 184 11.28 23.94 17.44
N LEU A 185 9.95 23.76 17.40
CA LEU A 185 9.28 22.53 17.79
C LEU A 185 9.43 21.44 16.73
N ALA A 186 9.41 21.80 15.44
CA ALA A 186 9.66 20.89 14.34
C ALA A 186 11.06 20.28 14.45
N LEU A 187 12.09 21.11 14.62
CA LEU A 187 13.48 20.70 14.78
C LEU A 187 13.65 19.77 15.99
N LYS A 188 13.18 20.18 17.17
CA LYS A 188 13.36 19.41 18.40
C LYS A 188 12.54 18.12 18.45
N THR A 189 11.28 18.17 18.00
CA THR A 189 10.30 17.10 18.24
C THR A 189 10.00 16.32 16.98
N HIS A 190 9.58 16.99 15.90
CA HIS A 190 9.15 16.30 14.68
C HIS A 190 10.34 15.59 14.02
N VAL A 191 11.46 16.29 13.89
CA VAL A 191 12.70 15.77 13.30
C VAL A 191 13.56 15.06 14.36
N GLY A 192 13.83 15.72 15.48
CA GLY A 192 14.68 15.17 16.55
C GLY A 192 14.22 13.81 17.09
N MET A 193 12.92 13.61 17.35
CA MET A 193 12.42 12.28 17.77
C MET A 193 12.43 11.26 16.64
N SER A 194 12.29 11.70 15.38
CA SER A 194 12.38 10.80 14.22
C SER A 194 13.78 10.21 14.08
N ILE A 195 14.82 11.04 14.19
CA ILE A 195 16.22 10.61 14.18
C ILE A 195 16.48 9.61 15.31
N GLN A 196 16.03 9.93 16.53
CA GLN A 196 16.16 9.02 17.68
C GLN A 196 15.45 7.68 17.46
N THR A 197 14.28 7.70 16.82
CA THR A 197 13.51 6.50 16.51
C THR A 197 14.28 5.57 15.56
N PHE A 198 14.85 6.11 14.48
CA PHE A 198 15.65 5.31 13.55
C PHE A 198 16.95 4.79 14.20
N ARG A 199 17.67 5.61 14.98
CA ARG A 199 18.85 5.15 15.73
C ARG A 199 18.52 4.02 16.70
N TYR A 200 17.39 4.14 17.42
CA TYR A 200 16.94 3.14 18.37
C TYR A 200 16.65 1.80 17.69
N PHE A 201 15.88 1.79 16.60
CA PHE A 201 15.51 0.55 15.91
C PHE A 201 16.64 -0.04 15.07
N ALA A 202 17.55 0.78 14.52
CA ALA A 202 18.77 0.28 13.89
C ALA A 202 19.61 -0.55 14.87
N GLY A 203 19.67 -0.13 16.13
CA GLY A 203 20.32 -0.88 17.20
C GLY A 203 19.70 -2.25 17.49
N TRP A 204 18.52 -2.57 16.95
CA TRP A 204 17.87 -3.87 17.15
C TRP A 204 18.20 -4.91 16.06
N CYS A 205 18.62 -4.51 14.86
CA CYS A 205 18.77 -5.39 13.69
C CYS A 205 19.65 -6.64 13.96
N ASP A 206 20.80 -6.46 14.60
CA ASP A 206 21.78 -7.51 14.93
C ASP A 206 21.55 -8.19 16.29
N LYS A 207 20.57 -7.69 17.06
CA LYS A 207 20.23 -8.18 18.40
C LYS A 207 19.00 -9.09 18.39
N ILE A 208 18.49 -9.42 17.20
CA ILE A 208 17.42 -10.39 16.99
C ILE A 208 18.00 -11.81 17.05
N GLN A 209 18.23 -12.33 18.27
CA GLN A 209 18.94 -13.60 18.47
C GLN A 209 18.06 -14.80 18.85
N ALA A 210 18.53 -15.97 18.44
CA ALA A 210 18.03 -17.29 18.80
C ALA A 210 18.87 -17.96 19.91
N ARG A 211 18.38 -19.05 20.53
CA ARG A 211 19.10 -19.76 21.61
C ARG A 211 19.45 -21.21 21.22
N PRO A 212 20.67 -21.70 21.50
CA PRO A 212 21.09 -23.07 21.19
C PRO A 212 20.71 -24.10 22.28
N ASN A 213 20.76 -25.40 21.94
CA ASN A 213 20.52 -26.53 22.87
C ASN A 213 21.53 -27.71 22.65
N ARG A 214 21.48 -28.77 23.48
CA ARG A 214 22.49 -29.87 23.55
C ARG A 214 22.55 -30.79 22.32
N ASN A 215 21.49 -30.83 21.52
CA ASN A 215 21.48 -31.36 20.15
C ASN A 215 21.38 -30.14 19.19
N LEU A 216 21.96 -30.20 17.99
CA LEU A 216 21.93 -29.05 17.06
C LEU A 216 20.49 -28.75 16.60
N THR A 217 19.90 -27.71 17.16
CA THR A 217 18.57 -27.16 16.83
C THR A 217 18.62 -25.65 17.09
N PHE A 218 18.16 -24.83 16.14
CA PHE A 218 18.16 -23.36 16.25
C PHE A 218 16.92 -22.77 15.57
N THR A 219 16.49 -21.60 16.03
CA THR A 219 15.41 -20.79 15.42
C THR A 219 16.01 -19.65 14.61
N LYS A 220 15.36 -19.20 13.55
CA LYS A 220 15.72 -17.98 12.81
C LYS A 220 14.53 -17.03 12.82
N LYS A 221 14.75 -15.73 13.10
CA LYS A 221 13.73 -14.68 13.02
C LYS A 221 13.84 -14.04 11.65
N GLU A 222 12.74 -13.98 10.91
CA GLU A 222 12.68 -13.49 9.53
C GLU A 222 11.59 -12.42 9.37
N PRO A 223 11.67 -11.55 8.35
CA PRO A 223 10.68 -10.50 8.10
C PRO A 223 9.32 -11.02 7.65
N ILE A 224 8.26 -10.22 7.86
CA ILE A 224 6.88 -10.50 7.47
C ILE A 224 6.56 -10.15 6.00
N GLY A 225 7.46 -9.45 5.31
CA GLY A 225 7.35 -9.07 3.90
C GLY A 225 6.93 -7.60 3.69
N VAL A 226 6.00 -7.35 2.76
CA VAL A 226 5.54 -6.00 2.40
C VAL A 226 4.52 -5.47 3.41
N CYS A 227 4.73 -4.25 3.90
CA CYS A 227 3.85 -3.56 4.83
C CYS A 227 3.23 -2.29 4.20
N ALA A 228 1.92 -2.10 4.36
CA ALA A 228 1.25 -0.85 4.02
C ALA A 228 1.07 0.02 5.27
N ILE A 229 1.47 1.29 5.21
CA ILE A 229 1.41 2.21 6.37
C ILE A 229 0.76 3.52 5.95
N VAL A 230 -0.37 3.86 6.58
CA VAL A 230 -1.07 5.15 6.39
C VAL A 230 -0.77 6.06 7.58
N ILE A 231 -0.35 7.30 7.31
CA ILE A 231 0.12 8.24 8.32
C ILE A 231 -0.73 9.53 8.34
N PRO A 232 -1.03 10.09 9.54
CA PRO A 232 -1.83 11.31 9.70
C PRO A 232 -1.01 12.59 9.47
N TRP A 233 -1.68 13.74 9.50
CA TRP A 233 -1.14 15.07 9.14
C TRP A 233 -0.57 15.89 10.31
N ASN A 234 -0.79 15.46 11.56
CA ASN A 234 -0.47 16.27 12.74
C ASN A 234 1.03 16.26 13.12
N TYR A 235 1.73 15.15 12.83
CA TYR A 235 3.20 15.06 12.91
C TYR A 235 3.71 14.20 11.74
N PRO A 236 3.72 14.74 10.51
CA PRO A 236 3.93 13.96 9.29
C PRO A 236 5.19 13.09 9.32
N LEU A 237 6.36 13.68 9.59
CA LEU A 237 7.63 12.94 9.61
C LEU A 237 7.75 12.01 10.83
N MET A 238 7.27 12.45 12.01
CA MET A 238 7.39 11.70 13.25
C MET A 238 6.53 10.43 13.25
N MET A 239 5.28 10.51 12.77
CA MET A 239 4.41 9.34 12.66
C MET A 239 4.91 8.35 11.61
N LEU A 240 5.53 8.86 10.54
CA LEU A 240 6.23 8.04 9.56
C LEU A 240 7.38 7.30 10.23
N ALA A 241 8.27 8.00 10.95
CA ALA A 241 9.44 7.40 11.60
C ALA A 241 9.05 6.30 12.61
N TRP A 242 8.06 6.55 13.46
CA TRP A 242 7.58 5.61 14.49
C TRP A 242 7.17 4.25 13.92
N LYS A 243 6.49 4.26 12.76
CA LYS A 243 5.99 3.03 12.14
C LYS A 243 7.02 2.40 11.21
N THR A 244 7.77 3.22 10.49
CA THR A 244 8.69 2.76 9.44
C THR A 244 9.98 2.20 10.04
N ALA A 245 10.56 2.83 11.08
CA ALA A 245 11.81 2.36 11.66
C ALA A 245 11.73 0.94 12.21
N ALA A 246 10.65 0.60 12.93
CA ALA A 246 10.42 -0.75 13.42
C ALA A 246 10.16 -1.76 12.29
N CYS A 247 9.43 -1.34 11.26
CA CYS A 247 9.15 -2.15 10.08
C CYS A 247 10.45 -2.56 9.37
N LEU A 248 11.32 -1.57 9.09
CA LEU A 248 12.59 -1.77 8.39
C LEU A 248 13.61 -2.55 9.25
N ALA A 249 13.70 -2.27 10.56
CA ALA A 249 14.61 -2.99 11.46
C ALA A 249 14.27 -4.49 11.61
N ALA A 250 13.00 -4.85 11.37
CA ALA A 250 12.57 -6.24 11.28
C ALA A 250 12.79 -6.86 9.88
N GLY A 251 13.41 -6.12 8.95
CA GLY A 251 13.72 -6.52 7.57
C GLY A 251 12.53 -6.47 6.60
N ASN A 252 11.46 -5.75 6.92
CA ASN A 252 10.32 -5.63 6.01
C ASN A 252 10.55 -4.54 4.97
N THR A 253 9.76 -4.57 3.90
CA THR A 253 9.64 -3.46 2.95
C THR A 253 8.31 -2.74 3.16
N VAL A 254 8.21 -1.49 2.72
CA VAL A 254 7.08 -0.63 3.06
C VAL A 254 6.54 0.16 1.87
N VAL A 255 5.20 0.27 1.80
CA VAL A 255 4.46 1.23 0.99
C VAL A 255 3.75 2.21 1.92
N LEU A 256 4.21 3.46 1.91
CA LEU A 256 3.76 4.54 2.79
C LEU A 256 2.76 5.44 2.08
N LYS A 257 1.68 5.78 2.79
CA LYS A 257 0.70 6.76 2.36
C LYS A 257 0.69 7.97 3.32
N PRO A 258 1.42 9.07 3.03
CA PRO A 258 1.33 10.34 3.76
C PRO A 258 -0.05 10.97 3.67
N ALA A 259 -0.53 11.65 4.71
CA ALA A 259 -1.77 12.43 4.61
C ALA A 259 -1.71 13.38 3.41
N GLN A 260 -2.82 13.52 2.66
CA GLN A 260 -2.81 14.25 1.40
C GLN A 260 -2.35 15.70 1.58
N VAL A 261 -2.70 16.31 2.71
CA VAL A 261 -2.40 17.72 3.01
C VAL A 261 -0.97 17.98 3.49
N THR A 262 -0.17 16.94 3.78
CA THR A 262 1.19 17.08 4.30
C THR A 262 2.16 16.02 3.73
N PRO A 263 2.44 16.03 2.42
CA PRO A 263 3.26 14.99 1.79
C PRO A 263 4.78 15.27 1.80
N LEU A 264 5.21 16.52 2.00
CA LEU A 264 6.55 16.97 1.54
C LEU A 264 7.70 16.38 2.35
N THR A 265 7.58 16.26 3.67
CA THR A 265 8.62 15.62 4.48
C THR A 265 8.69 14.12 4.29
N ALA A 266 7.60 13.47 3.89
CA ALA A 266 7.62 12.06 3.53
C ALA A 266 8.40 11.83 2.24
N VAL A 267 8.19 12.63 1.19
CA VAL A 267 8.94 12.49 -0.07
C VAL A 267 10.40 12.95 0.07
N LYS A 268 10.69 13.96 0.90
CA LYS A 268 12.09 14.30 1.27
C LYS A 268 12.77 13.15 2.03
N PHE A 269 12.06 12.49 2.94
CA PHE A 269 12.54 11.29 3.61
C PHE A 269 12.88 10.15 2.61
N ALA A 270 12.10 9.98 1.54
CA ALA A 270 12.41 9.02 0.48
C ALA A 270 13.73 9.32 -0.24
N GLU A 271 14.02 10.60 -0.54
CA GLU A 271 15.31 11.01 -1.08
C GLU A 271 16.46 10.65 -0.13
N LEU A 272 16.31 10.97 1.15
CA LEU A 272 17.32 10.65 2.17
C LEU A 272 17.50 9.13 2.32
N ALA A 273 16.41 8.34 2.24
CA ALA A 273 16.48 6.89 2.25
C ALA A 273 17.25 6.33 1.04
N ALA A 274 17.00 6.87 -0.15
CA ALA A 274 17.76 6.50 -1.35
C ALA A 274 19.26 6.84 -1.19
N ARG A 275 19.57 8.04 -0.68
CA ARG A 275 20.94 8.49 -0.42
C ARG A 275 21.63 7.69 0.67
N ALA A 276 20.88 7.21 1.66
CA ALA A 276 21.36 6.31 2.71
C ALA A 276 21.67 4.89 2.21
N GLY A 277 21.44 4.62 0.93
CA GLY A 277 21.75 3.35 0.29
C GLY A 277 20.68 2.28 0.47
N PHE A 278 19.45 2.65 0.88
CA PHE A 278 18.37 1.67 0.96
C PHE A 278 18.14 1.04 -0.43
N PRO A 279 18.07 -0.30 -0.53
CA PRO A 279 17.79 -0.98 -1.77
C PRO A 279 16.46 -0.50 -2.38
N LYS A 280 16.48 -0.38 -3.70
CA LYS A 280 15.33 0.03 -4.50
C LYS A 280 14.12 -0.83 -4.15
N GLY A 281 13.02 -0.18 -3.78
CA GLY A 281 11.76 -0.84 -3.44
C GLY A 281 11.56 -1.11 -1.95
N VAL A 282 12.59 -1.01 -1.09
CA VAL A 282 12.41 -1.21 0.36
C VAL A 282 11.47 -0.16 0.95
N ILE A 283 11.53 1.07 0.44
CA ILE A 283 10.64 2.17 0.81
C ILE A 283 9.96 2.68 -0.46
N ASN A 284 8.64 2.77 -0.43
CA ASN A 284 7.83 3.39 -1.49
C ASN A 284 6.87 4.38 -0.84
N ILE A 285 6.64 5.54 -1.44
CA ILE A 285 5.82 6.63 -0.86
C ILE A 285 4.84 7.14 -1.90
N LEU A 286 3.55 7.12 -1.56
CA LEU A 286 2.44 7.44 -2.44
C LEU A 286 1.58 8.60 -1.89
N PRO A 287 1.93 9.86 -2.18
CA PRO A 287 1.04 10.99 -2.00
C PRO A 287 -0.24 10.84 -2.85
N GLY A 288 -1.38 11.28 -2.33
CA GLY A 288 -2.67 11.14 -3.03
C GLY A 288 -3.88 11.07 -2.10
N SER A 289 -5.05 10.69 -2.62
CA SER A 289 -6.27 10.59 -1.81
C SER A 289 -6.24 9.42 -0.83
N GLY A 290 -6.67 9.65 0.42
CA GLY A 290 -6.88 8.57 1.39
C GLY A 290 -7.93 7.56 0.93
N ALA A 291 -8.99 8.02 0.26
CA ALA A 291 -10.07 7.17 -0.23
C ALA A 291 -9.72 6.40 -1.52
N LEU A 292 -8.64 6.78 -2.22
CA LEU A 292 -8.15 6.04 -3.38
C LEU A 292 -6.96 5.17 -3.00
N VAL A 293 -5.90 5.78 -2.45
CA VAL A 293 -4.65 5.10 -2.11
C VAL A 293 -4.81 4.27 -0.85
N GLY A 294 -5.38 4.84 0.21
CA GLY A 294 -5.66 4.10 1.44
C GLY A 294 -6.68 2.99 1.23
N GLN A 295 -7.74 3.27 0.46
CA GLN A 295 -8.71 2.25 0.07
C GLN A 295 -8.08 1.20 -0.84
N ARG A 296 -7.27 1.54 -1.87
CA ARG A 296 -6.59 0.54 -2.72
C ARG A 296 -5.57 -0.30 -1.94
N LEU A 297 -4.88 0.28 -0.95
CA LEU A 297 -4.02 -0.44 -0.01
C LEU A 297 -4.81 -1.32 0.97
N SER A 298 -6.09 -1.03 1.21
CA SER A 298 -6.99 -1.79 2.11
C SER A 298 -7.89 -2.80 1.37
N ASP A 299 -8.23 -2.49 0.11
CA ASP A 299 -8.87 -3.33 -0.91
C ASP A 299 -7.86 -4.28 -1.51
N HIS A 300 -6.58 -4.00 -1.31
CA HIS A 300 -5.57 -5.03 -1.27
C HIS A 300 -6.02 -6.01 -0.16
N PRO A 301 -6.29 -7.27 -0.51
CA PRO A 301 -7.47 -7.99 -0.03
C PRO A 301 -7.44 -8.36 1.46
N ASP A 302 -7.92 -7.48 2.38
CA ASP A 302 -7.99 -7.81 3.82
C ASP A 302 -9.24 -7.29 4.57
N GLY A 303 -10.43 -7.69 4.08
CA GLY A 303 -11.70 -7.67 4.84
C GLY A 303 -12.69 -8.79 4.47
N MET A 304 -12.65 -9.26 3.22
CA MET A 304 -13.30 -10.51 2.76
C MET A 304 -12.40 -11.75 2.89
N SER A 305 -11.09 -11.52 3.01
CA SER A 305 -10.06 -12.57 3.09
C SER A 305 -10.33 -13.56 4.23
N SER A 306 -10.80 -13.09 5.40
CA SER A 306 -10.99 -13.94 6.57
C SER A 306 -11.87 -15.17 6.34
N VAL A 307 -12.80 -15.13 5.38
CA VAL A 307 -13.69 -16.25 5.07
C VAL A 307 -13.45 -16.83 3.67
N PHE A 308 -13.26 -15.99 2.66
CA PHE A 308 -13.23 -16.45 1.26
C PHE A 308 -11.81 -16.70 0.72
N PHE A 309 -10.76 -16.36 1.48
CA PHE A 309 -9.37 -16.65 1.10
C PHE A 309 -9.15 -18.15 0.89
N ASN A 310 -8.40 -18.50 -0.16
CA ASN A 310 -8.20 -19.88 -0.61
C ASN A 310 -9.53 -20.66 -0.67
N LYS A 311 -10.61 -20.02 -1.14
CA LYS A 311 -11.98 -20.57 -1.21
C LYS A 311 -12.45 -21.22 0.10
N GLY A 312 -11.99 -20.70 1.25
CA GLY A 312 -12.37 -21.11 2.61
C GLY A 312 -11.68 -22.36 3.15
N GLU A 313 -10.84 -23.02 2.34
CA GLU A 313 -10.03 -24.16 2.74
C GLU A 313 -8.78 -23.67 3.49
N ASN A 314 -9.01 -23.13 4.68
CA ASN A 314 -8.00 -22.45 5.46
C ASN A 314 -8.26 -22.69 6.95
N CYS A 315 -7.29 -23.25 7.67
CA CYS A 315 -7.41 -23.62 9.08
C CYS A 315 -7.65 -22.43 10.02
N ILE A 316 -7.33 -21.21 9.58
CA ILE A 316 -7.60 -19.99 10.36
C ILE A 316 -8.79 -19.20 9.82
N ALA A 317 -9.58 -19.74 8.90
CA ALA A 317 -10.76 -19.04 8.40
C ALA A 317 -11.67 -18.62 9.56
N ALA A 318 -12.24 -17.43 9.47
CA ALA A 318 -13.18 -16.92 10.46
C ALA A 318 -14.50 -17.68 10.37
N GLY A 319 -14.60 -18.81 11.08
CA GLY A 319 -15.80 -19.66 11.11
C GLY A 319 -17.02 -19.00 11.75
N ARG A 320 -16.85 -17.91 12.51
CA ARG A 320 -17.94 -17.09 13.06
C ARG A 320 -17.55 -15.62 13.07
N LEU A 321 -18.47 -14.76 12.64
CA LEU A 321 -18.33 -13.32 12.70
C LEU A 321 -19.43 -12.76 13.61
N PHE A 322 -19.02 -12.12 14.70
CA PHE A 322 -19.92 -11.37 15.56
C PHE A 322 -19.89 -9.91 15.16
N VAL A 323 -21.04 -9.38 14.75
CA VAL A 323 -21.15 -7.99 14.29
C VAL A 323 -22.09 -7.23 15.22
N GLU A 324 -21.64 -6.06 15.66
CA GLU A 324 -22.39 -5.24 16.59
C GLU A 324 -23.72 -4.80 15.94
N GLU A 325 -24.82 -4.88 16.70
CA GLU A 325 -26.18 -4.70 16.17
C GLU A 325 -26.36 -3.43 15.33
N ASN A 326 -25.73 -2.33 15.74
CA ASN A 326 -25.84 -1.02 15.09
C ASN A 326 -25.20 -0.96 13.69
N ILE A 327 -24.28 -1.86 13.38
CA ILE A 327 -23.59 -1.92 12.07
C ILE A 327 -23.89 -3.19 11.29
N HIS A 328 -24.55 -4.19 11.90
CA HIS A 328 -24.77 -5.50 11.30
C HIS A 328 -25.44 -5.43 9.92
N ASP A 329 -26.58 -4.76 9.81
CA ASP A 329 -27.35 -4.80 8.56
C ASP A 329 -26.62 -4.05 7.42
N GLN A 330 -25.90 -2.97 7.76
CA GLN A 330 -25.04 -2.27 6.82
C GLN A 330 -23.85 -3.13 6.40
N TYR A 331 -23.25 -3.86 7.34
CA TYR A 331 -22.15 -4.79 7.08
C TYR A 331 -22.61 -5.90 6.13
N VAL A 332 -23.71 -6.59 6.44
CA VAL A 332 -24.30 -7.65 5.58
C VAL A 332 -24.53 -7.12 4.17
N LYS A 333 -25.16 -5.94 4.03
CA LYS A 333 -25.42 -5.35 2.72
C LYS A 333 -24.13 -5.16 1.91
N ARG A 334 -23.09 -4.59 2.52
CA ARG A 334 -21.80 -4.36 1.86
C ARG A 334 -21.12 -5.68 1.48
N VAL A 335 -21.11 -6.66 2.38
CA VAL A 335 -20.51 -7.98 2.08
C VAL A 335 -21.24 -8.66 0.92
N VAL A 336 -22.58 -8.62 0.87
CA VAL A 336 -23.35 -9.15 -0.25
C VAL A 336 -23.01 -8.44 -1.57
N GLU A 337 -22.84 -7.12 -1.53
CA GLU A 337 -22.41 -6.34 -2.70
C GLU A 337 -21.02 -6.73 -3.20
N GLU A 338 -20.06 -7.00 -2.29
CA GLU A 338 -18.72 -7.44 -2.65
C GLU A 338 -18.69 -8.90 -3.13
N VAL A 339 -19.41 -9.82 -2.48
CA VAL A 339 -19.50 -11.23 -2.91
C VAL A 339 -20.05 -11.34 -4.33
N LYS A 340 -21.00 -10.49 -4.72
CA LYS A 340 -21.54 -10.44 -6.09
C LYS A 340 -20.50 -10.04 -7.15
N LYS A 341 -19.41 -9.39 -6.75
CA LYS A 341 -18.32 -8.99 -7.66
C LYS A 341 -17.30 -10.11 -7.87
N MET A 342 -17.25 -11.11 -6.99
CA MET A 342 -16.27 -12.20 -7.08
C MET A 342 -16.47 -13.02 -8.35
N LYS A 343 -15.43 -13.12 -9.19
CA LYS A 343 -15.44 -13.96 -10.38
C LYS A 343 -15.13 -15.41 -10.00
N ILE A 344 -16.13 -16.27 -10.08
CA ILE A 344 -15.96 -17.73 -9.95
C ILE A 344 -15.48 -18.30 -11.28
N GLY A 345 -14.33 -18.96 -11.30
CA GLY A 345 -13.66 -19.28 -12.57
C GLY A 345 -12.58 -20.34 -12.49
N ASP A 346 -11.98 -20.63 -13.65
CA ASP A 346 -10.80 -21.48 -13.73
C ASP A 346 -9.67 -20.85 -12.88
N PRO A 347 -9.02 -21.59 -11.96
CA PRO A 347 -7.90 -21.07 -11.18
C PRO A 347 -6.74 -20.50 -12.01
N LEU A 348 -6.63 -20.86 -13.29
CA LEU A 348 -5.61 -20.35 -14.20
C LEU A 348 -6.02 -19.07 -14.95
N ASP A 349 -7.31 -18.69 -14.91
CA ASP A 349 -7.76 -17.40 -15.42
C ASP A 349 -7.38 -16.30 -14.41
N ARG A 350 -6.57 -15.35 -14.86
CA ARG A 350 -6.05 -14.24 -14.03
C ARG A 350 -7.11 -13.32 -13.44
N SER A 351 -8.33 -13.38 -13.97
CA SER A 351 -9.46 -12.61 -13.45
C SER A 351 -10.34 -13.41 -12.49
N THR A 352 -10.03 -14.68 -12.20
CA THR A 352 -10.73 -15.51 -11.22
C THR A 352 -10.35 -15.10 -9.80
N ASP A 353 -11.35 -14.75 -9.00
CA ASP A 353 -11.19 -14.47 -7.57
C ASP A 353 -11.48 -15.72 -6.71
N HIS A 354 -12.29 -16.64 -7.23
CA HIS A 354 -12.80 -17.81 -6.49
C HIS A 354 -12.71 -19.11 -7.29
N GLY A 355 -11.87 -20.03 -6.83
CA GLY A 355 -11.61 -21.32 -7.46
C GLY A 355 -12.53 -22.46 -6.97
N PRO A 356 -12.35 -23.69 -7.49
CA PRO A 356 -13.10 -24.85 -7.04
C PRO A 356 -12.62 -25.29 -5.65
N GLN A 357 -13.49 -26.00 -4.95
CA GLN A 357 -13.14 -26.78 -3.77
C GLN A 357 -12.23 -27.95 -4.18
N ASN A 358 -11.40 -28.42 -3.26
CA ASN A 358 -10.30 -29.33 -3.48
C ASN A 358 -10.75 -30.68 -4.07
N HIS A 359 -11.84 -31.25 -3.56
CA HIS A 359 -12.35 -32.55 -4.01
C HIS A 359 -13.86 -32.72 -3.75
N LYS A 360 -14.49 -33.65 -4.46
CA LYS A 360 -15.95 -33.87 -4.46
C LYS A 360 -16.55 -34.13 -3.07
N ALA A 361 -15.91 -34.97 -2.25
CA ALA A 361 -16.43 -35.27 -0.92
C ALA A 361 -16.48 -34.02 -0.01
N HIS A 362 -15.51 -33.10 -0.15
CA HIS A 362 -15.53 -31.84 0.59
C HIS A 362 -16.66 -30.92 0.09
N LEU A 363 -16.86 -30.81 -1.23
CA LEU A 363 -18.00 -30.09 -1.79
C LEU A 363 -19.34 -30.62 -1.28
N ASP A 364 -19.51 -31.95 -1.25
CA ASP A 364 -20.75 -32.57 -0.78
C ASP A 364 -21.00 -32.27 0.70
N LYS A 365 -19.95 -32.28 1.52
CA LYS A 365 -20.03 -31.83 2.92
C LYS A 365 -20.45 -30.37 3.03
N LEU A 366 -19.94 -29.46 2.19
CA LEU A 366 -20.35 -28.04 2.23
C LEU A 366 -21.81 -27.84 1.85
N VAL A 367 -22.31 -28.61 0.87
CA VAL A 367 -23.73 -28.60 0.52
C VAL A 367 -24.59 -29.08 1.69
N GLU A 368 -24.22 -30.18 2.34
CA GLU A 368 -24.91 -30.70 3.53
C GLU A 368 -24.83 -29.71 4.71
N TYR A 369 -23.66 -29.11 4.95
CA TYR A 369 -23.43 -28.11 5.98
C TYR A 369 -24.40 -26.93 5.85
N CYS A 370 -24.53 -26.37 4.63
CA CYS A 370 -25.48 -25.28 4.37
C CYS A 370 -26.94 -25.73 4.49
N GLN A 371 -27.28 -26.95 4.05
CA GLN A 371 -28.64 -27.49 4.24
C GLN A 371 -29.00 -27.61 5.71
N THR A 372 -28.08 -28.07 6.55
CA THR A 372 -28.27 -28.17 8.00
C THR A 372 -28.44 -26.79 8.63
N GLY A 373 -27.61 -25.80 8.25
CA GLY A 373 -27.75 -24.42 8.71
C GLY A 373 -29.14 -23.83 8.44
N VAL A 374 -29.66 -24.01 7.21
CA VAL A 374 -31.04 -23.59 6.87
C VAL A 374 -32.08 -24.37 7.68
N ARG A 375 -31.90 -25.69 7.84
CA ARG A 375 -32.84 -26.56 8.56
C ARG A 375 -32.97 -26.17 10.04
N GLU A 376 -31.87 -25.72 10.65
CA GLU A 376 -31.84 -25.30 12.05
C GLU A 376 -32.27 -23.84 12.27
N GLY A 377 -32.60 -23.12 11.18
CA GLY A 377 -33.23 -21.80 11.24
C GLY A 377 -32.30 -20.62 11.02
N ALA A 378 -31.06 -20.82 10.56
CA ALA A 378 -30.22 -19.72 10.11
C ALA A 378 -30.72 -19.15 8.78
N THR A 379 -30.57 -17.84 8.59
CA THR A 379 -30.98 -17.15 7.37
C THR A 379 -29.89 -17.26 6.31
N LEU A 380 -30.14 -17.98 5.23
CA LEU A 380 -29.24 -18.01 4.06
C LEU A 380 -29.45 -16.75 3.21
N VAL A 381 -28.49 -15.81 3.27
CA VAL A 381 -28.55 -14.53 2.54
C VAL A 381 -28.17 -14.71 1.07
N CYS A 382 -27.11 -15.47 0.80
CA CYS A 382 -26.70 -15.85 -0.56
C CYS A 382 -25.84 -17.12 -0.56
N GLY A 383 -25.72 -17.77 -1.72
CA GLY A 383 -24.90 -18.97 -1.91
C GLY A 383 -25.56 -20.25 -1.42
N GLY A 384 -24.75 -21.11 -0.81
CA GLY A 384 -25.15 -22.36 -0.16
C GLY A 384 -25.26 -23.55 -1.11
N LYS A 385 -24.77 -23.42 -2.35
CA LYS A 385 -24.94 -24.42 -3.41
C LYS A 385 -23.65 -24.64 -4.20
N GLN A 386 -23.60 -25.81 -4.85
CA GLN A 386 -22.65 -26.04 -5.93
C GLN A 386 -22.98 -25.12 -7.11
N VAL A 387 -21.95 -24.47 -7.68
CA VAL A 387 -22.08 -23.64 -8.88
C VAL A 387 -22.40 -24.53 -10.07
N ALA A 388 -23.39 -24.14 -10.88
CA ALA A 388 -23.85 -24.90 -12.05
C ALA A 388 -22.84 -24.87 -13.22
N ARG A 389 -21.68 -25.50 -13.03
CA ARG A 389 -20.58 -25.62 -13.99
C ARG A 389 -19.77 -26.90 -13.76
N PRO A 390 -18.94 -27.35 -14.72
CA PRO A 390 -18.02 -28.47 -14.49
C PRO A 390 -17.04 -28.21 -13.35
N GLY A 391 -16.65 -29.26 -12.64
CA GLY A 391 -15.76 -29.20 -11.48
C GLY A 391 -16.49 -29.04 -10.14
N PHE A 392 -15.72 -28.82 -9.07
CA PHE A 392 -16.21 -28.83 -7.70
C PHE A 392 -16.35 -27.42 -7.12
N PHE A 393 -16.99 -26.52 -7.87
CA PHE A 393 -17.16 -25.13 -7.47
C PHE A 393 -18.31 -24.97 -6.48
N PHE A 394 -18.06 -24.26 -5.38
CA PHE A 394 -19.07 -23.91 -4.38
C PHE A 394 -19.25 -22.39 -4.33
N GLU A 395 -20.50 -21.94 -4.21
CA GLU A 395 -20.80 -20.51 -4.15
C GLU A 395 -20.28 -19.89 -2.84
N PRO A 396 -19.65 -18.70 -2.87
CA PRO A 396 -19.42 -17.94 -1.65
C PRO A 396 -20.75 -17.71 -0.92
N THR A 397 -20.80 -18.13 0.34
CA THR A 397 -22.05 -18.28 1.09
C THR A 397 -22.09 -17.35 2.29
N ILE A 398 -23.25 -16.78 2.59
CA ILE A 398 -23.45 -15.92 3.76
C ILE A 398 -24.70 -16.39 4.51
N PHE A 399 -24.53 -16.71 5.79
CA PHE A 399 -25.58 -16.92 6.77
C PHE A 399 -25.65 -15.74 7.75
N THR A 400 -26.87 -15.31 8.07
CA THR A 400 -27.16 -14.39 9.18
C THR A 400 -28.12 -15.05 10.17
N ASP A 401 -28.40 -14.33 11.26
CA ASP A 401 -29.31 -14.78 12.33
C ASP A 401 -28.88 -16.08 13.00
N VAL A 402 -27.58 -16.38 12.93
CA VAL A 402 -26.99 -17.59 13.48
C VAL A 402 -26.99 -17.50 15.00
N GLN A 403 -27.60 -18.49 15.64
CA GLN A 403 -27.65 -18.63 17.09
C GLN A 403 -26.56 -19.59 17.58
N ASP A 404 -26.08 -19.39 18.80
CA ASP A 404 -24.92 -20.10 19.35
C ASP A 404 -25.12 -21.63 19.46
N HIS A 405 -26.37 -22.10 19.49
CA HIS A 405 -26.69 -23.53 19.58
C HIS A 405 -26.76 -24.24 18.22
N MET A 406 -26.68 -23.52 17.11
CA MET A 406 -26.80 -24.11 15.77
C MET A 406 -25.52 -24.87 15.42
N PHE A 407 -25.67 -25.97 14.68
CA PHE A 407 -24.59 -26.78 14.12
C PHE A 407 -23.55 -25.91 13.42
N ILE A 408 -23.99 -24.98 12.57
CA ILE A 408 -23.06 -24.11 11.82
C ILE A 408 -22.34 -23.07 12.71
N ALA A 409 -22.80 -22.86 13.95
CA ALA A 409 -22.09 -22.02 14.92
C ALA A 409 -21.04 -22.79 15.74
N ILE A 410 -20.99 -24.12 15.60
CA ILE A 410 -20.15 -25.02 16.39
C ILE A 410 -19.15 -25.72 15.48
N GLU A 411 -19.63 -26.27 14.38
CA GLU A 411 -18.86 -27.13 13.47
C GLU A 411 -18.12 -26.33 12.42
N GLU A 412 -16.89 -26.75 12.12
CA GLU A 412 -16.06 -26.15 11.08
C GLU A 412 -16.55 -26.54 9.69
N SER A 413 -16.80 -25.55 8.83
CA SER A 413 -17.17 -25.80 7.43
C SER A 413 -15.97 -26.19 6.56
N PHE A 414 -14.82 -25.56 6.82
CA PHE A 414 -13.60 -25.58 6.01
C PHE A 414 -13.82 -25.15 4.54
N GLY A 415 -14.83 -24.31 4.30
CA GLY A 415 -15.17 -23.79 2.97
C GLY A 415 -15.67 -22.34 3.05
N PRO A 416 -16.09 -21.76 1.91
CA PRO A 416 -16.30 -20.32 1.77
C PRO A 416 -17.68 -19.91 2.30
N VAL A 417 -17.93 -20.12 3.60
CA VAL A 417 -19.20 -19.91 4.29
C VAL A 417 -19.02 -18.91 5.42
N MET A 418 -19.57 -17.70 5.25
CA MET A 418 -19.58 -16.65 6.26
C MET A 418 -20.76 -16.82 7.20
N ILE A 419 -20.52 -16.88 8.51
CA ILE A 419 -21.52 -17.22 9.53
C ILE A 419 -21.65 -16.05 10.50
N LEU A 420 -22.72 -15.27 10.39
CA LEU A 420 -22.89 -14.01 11.08
C LEU A 420 -23.89 -14.11 12.24
N SER A 421 -23.45 -13.63 13.41
CA SER A 421 -24.29 -13.46 14.59
C SER A 421 -24.26 -11.99 15.04
N LYS A 422 -25.41 -11.47 15.48
CA LYS A 422 -25.47 -10.15 16.13
C LYS A 422 -24.99 -10.24 17.58
N PHE A 423 -24.42 -9.16 18.09
CA PHE A 423 -24.27 -8.93 19.53
C PHE A 423 -24.70 -7.50 19.90
N LYS A 424 -25.11 -7.32 21.15
CA LYS A 424 -25.67 -6.05 21.63
C LYS A 424 -24.62 -4.96 21.68
N SER A 425 -25.03 -3.73 21.40
CA SER A 425 -24.10 -2.62 21.39
C SER A 425 -23.49 -2.35 22.77
N GLY A 426 -22.17 -2.20 22.79
CA GLY A 426 -21.40 -2.02 24.01
C GLY A 426 -21.22 -3.25 24.90
N ASP A 427 -21.81 -4.41 24.57
CA ASP A 427 -21.74 -5.63 25.38
C ASP A 427 -20.52 -6.50 25.01
N VAL A 428 -19.33 -5.99 25.33
CA VAL A 428 -18.05 -6.62 24.98
C VAL A 428 -17.86 -7.96 25.68
N ASP A 429 -18.32 -8.09 26.93
CA ASP A 429 -18.17 -9.32 27.72
C ASP A 429 -19.11 -10.43 27.24
N GLU A 430 -20.32 -10.10 26.77
CA GLU A 430 -21.23 -11.08 26.19
C GLU A 430 -20.67 -11.67 24.90
N VAL A 431 -20.18 -10.84 23.99
CA VAL A 431 -19.63 -11.33 22.72
C VAL A 431 -18.35 -12.13 22.95
N LEU A 432 -17.51 -11.75 23.92
CA LEU A 432 -16.34 -12.54 24.33
C LEU A 432 -16.73 -13.92 24.86
N ARG A 433 -17.74 -13.99 25.73
CA ARG A 433 -18.25 -15.27 26.26
C ARG A 433 -18.72 -16.18 25.12
N ARG A 434 -19.42 -15.63 24.13
CA ARG A 434 -19.94 -16.37 22.97
C ARG A 434 -18.85 -16.79 21.99
N ALA A 435 -17.88 -15.92 21.71
CA ALA A 435 -16.72 -16.23 20.89
C ALA A 435 -15.85 -17.33 21.52
N ASN A 436 -15.75 -17.35 22.84
CA ASN A 436 -15.01 -18.37 23.59
C ASN A 436 -15.79 -19.68 23.81
N ALA A 437 -17.11 -19.68 23.59
CA ALA A 437 -18.00 -20.84 23.73
C ALA A 437 -17.89 -21.78 22.53
N THR A 438 -16.67 -22.25 22.29
CA THR A 438 -16.32 -23.30 21.34
C THR A 438 -15.25 -24.16 22.00
N GLU A 439 -15.23 -25.45 21.65
CA GLU A 439 -14.16 -26.35 22.08
C GLU A 439 -12.86 -26.14 21.32
N TYR A 440 -12.88 -25.35 20.24
CA TYR A 440 -11.72 -24.95 19.46
C TYR A 440 -11.08 -23.66 20.00
N GLY A 441 -9.86 -23.39 19.57
CA GLY A 441 -9.07 -22.25 20.01
C GLY A 441 -7.87 -21.97 19.11
N LEU A 442 -8.05 -22.04 17.79
CA LEU A 442 -6.95 -21.88 16.83
C LEU A 442 -6.62 -20.42 16.54
N ALA A 443 -7.54 -19.67 15.92
CA ALA A 443 -7.39 -18.25 15.62
C ALA A 443 -8.66 -17.46 15.96
N SER A 444 -8.52 -16.14 16.09
CA SER A 444 -9.61 -15.20 16.37
C SER A 444 -9.22 -13.79 15.89
N GLY A 445 -10.16 -12.85 15.91
CA GLY A 445 -9.81 -11.46 15.60
C GLY A 445 -10.86 -10.45 16.04
N VAL A 446 -10.43 -9.19 16.14
CA VAL A 446 -11.24 -8.06 16.57
C VAL A 446 -11.00 -6.85 15.67
N PHE A 447 -12.08 -6.24 15.19
CA PHE A 447 -12.05 -5.00 14.41
C PHE A 447 -12.68 -3.88 15.24
N THR A 448 -11.86 -2.94 15.69
CA THR A 448 -12.29 -1.79 16.48
C THR A 448 -11.26 -0.66 16.41
N ARG A 449 -11.73 0.58 16.40
CA ARG A 449 -10.87 1.78 16.51
C ARG A 449 -10.54 2.13 17.96
N ASP A 450 -11.26 1.54 18.90
CA ASP A 450 -11.09 1.75 20.33
C ASP A 450 -9.97 0.85 20.86
N ILE A 451 -8.83 1.45 21.19
CA ILE A 451 -7.64 0.74 21.66
C ILE A 451 -7.89 -0.04 22.95
N SER A 452 -8.74 0.47 23.83
CA SER A 452 -9.09 -0.20 25.08
C SER A 452 -9.85 -1.50 24.79
N LYS A 453 -10.81 -1.46 23.85
CA LYS A 453 -11.51 -2.67 23.40
C LYS A 453 -10.58 -3.63 22.67
N ALA A 454 -9.68 -3.12 21.81
CA ALA A 454 -8.76 -3.97 21.07
C ALA A 454 -7.88 -4.80 22.01
N LEU A 455 -7.25 -4.15 22.99
CA LEU A 455 -6.41 -4.81 23.98
C LEU A 455 -7.22 -5.75 24.88
N TYR A 456 -8.35 -5.27 25.42
CA TYR A 456 -9.21 -6.06 26.30
C TYR A 456 -9.73 -7.32 25.61
N VAL A 457 -10.24 -7.21 24.39
CA VAL A 457 -10.74 -8.35 23.62
C VAL A 457 -9.60 -9.31 23.29
N SER A 458 -8.42 -8.79 22.92
CA SER A 458 -7.27 -9.66 22.62
C SER A 458 -6.77 -10.47 23.81
N GLU A 459 -6.85 -9.91 25.01
CA GLU A 459 -6.47 -10.61 26.24
C GLU A 459 -7.49 -11.68 26.64
N LYS A 460 -8.77 -11.48 26.30
CA LYS A 460 -9.88 -12.33 26.74
C LYS A 460 -10.28 -13.41 25.73
N LEU A 461 -9.83 -13.33 24.48
CA LEU A 461 -10.09 -14.38 23.49
C LEU A 461 -9.24 -15.63 23.77
N ASN A 462 -9.91 -16.78 23.90
CA ASN A 462 -9.31 -18.08 24.17
C ASN A 462 -8.89 -18.76 22.86
N ALA A 463 -7.96 -18.14 22.14
CA ALA A 463 -7.42 -18.67 20.89
C ALA A 463 -5.89 -18.50 20.82
N GLY A 464 -5.23 -19.39 20.10
CA GLY A 464 -3.78 -19.38 19.93
C GLY A 464 -3.24 -18.16 19.18
N THR A 465 -4.05 -17.55 18.34
CA THR A 465 -3.74 -16.32 17.61
C THR A 465 -4.92 -15.35 17.68
N VAL A 466 -4.65 -14.07 17.93
CA VAL A 466 -5.64 -13.00 17.87
C VAL A 466 -5.18 -11.91 16.91
N PHE A 467 -5.96 -11.67 15.86
CA PHE A 467 -5.72 -10.58 14.91
C PHE A 467 -6.46 -9.30 15.34
N VAL A 468 -5.80 -8.14 15.27
CA VAL A 468 -6.42 -6.85 15.61
C VAL A 468 -6.43 -5.96 14.38
N ASN A 469 -7.61 -5.58 13.92
CA ASN A 469 -7.84 -4.77 12.71
C ASN A 469 -7.22 -5.35 11.42
N THR A 470 -7.00 -6.67 11.39
CA THR A 470 -6.54 -7.46 10.25
C THR A 470 -7.05 -8.90 10.45
N TYR A 471 -6.85 -9.78 9.47
CA TYR A 471 -7.12 -11.21 9.58
C TYR A 471 -6.27 -11.99 8.60
N ASN A 472 -6.11 -13.30 8.78
CA ASN A 472 -5.22 -14.16 7.97
C ASN A 472 -3.74 -13.73 7.97
N LYS A 473 -3.36 -12.78 8.82
CA LYS A 473 -1.97 -12.31 8.93
C LYS A 473 -1.16 -13.24 9.82
N THR A 474 -1.10 -14.51 9.45
CA THR A 474 -0.08 -15.40 10.01
C THR A 474 1.28 -14.91 9.58
N ASP A 475 2.23 -15.07 10.49
CA ASP A 475 3.61 -14.75 10.25
C ASP A 475 4.46 -15.92 10.70
N VAL A 476 5.51 -16.22 9.95
CA VAL A 476 6.39 -17.35 10.27
C VAL A 476 7.11 -17.17 11.62
N ALA A 477 7.23 -15.95 12.12
CA ALA A 477 7.80 -15.64 13.43
C ALA A 477 6.75 -15.48 14.55
N ALA A 478 5.46 -15.57 14.23
CA ALA A 478 4.34 -15.60 15.17
C ALA A 478 3.93 -17.05 15.45
N PRO A 479 4.01 -17.55 16.69
CA PRO A 479 3.63 -18.92 17.01
C PRO A 479 2.18 -19.17 16.65
N PHE A 480 1.97 -20.16 15.81
CA PHE A 480 0.68 -20.58 15.32
C PHE A 480 0.35 -21.95 15.86
N GLY A 481 -0.74 -22.06 16.61
CA GLY A 481 -1.19 -23.37 17.07
C GLY A 481 -2.30 -23.20 18.06
N GLY A 482 -3.08 -24.25 18.23
CA GLY A 482 -4.31 -24.19 18.98
C GLY A 482 -4.14 -24.04 20.48
N PHE A 483 -5.27 -23.75 21.10
CA PHE A 483 -5.61 -24.15 22.46
C PHE A 483 -6.80 -25.12 22.39
N LYS A 484 -7.11 -25.79 23.51
CA LYS A 484 -8.26 -26.69 23.67
C LYS A 484 -8.22 -27.86 22.65
N GLN A 485 -9.34 -28.17 21.98
CA GLN A 485 -9.41 -29.26 21.01
C GLN A 485 -8.74 -28.94 19.66
N SER A 486 -8.35 -27.68 19.42
CA SER A 486 -7.48 -27.35 18.27
C SER A 486 -6.04 -27.86 18.44
N GLY A 487 -5.79 -28.64 19.49
CA GLY A 487 -4.51 -29.23 19.80
C GLY A 487 -3.63 -28.36 20.67
N PHE A 488 -2.41 -28.84 20.85
CA PHE A 488 -1.33 -28.19 21.59
C PHE A 488 -0.03 -28.40 20.81
N GLY A 489 0.98 -27.59 21.13
CA GLY A 489 2.11 -27.37 20.23
C GLY A 489 1.85 -26.16 19.35
N LYS A 490 2.92 -25.52 18.93
CA LYS A 490 2.89 -24.41 17.98
C LYS A 490 3.67 -24.88 16.77
N ASP A 491 3.17 -24.59 15.59
CA ASP A 491 3.93 -24.40 14.37
C ASP A 491 4.33 -22.92 14.30
N LEU A 492 5.39 -22.54 13.60
CA LEU A 492 5.84 -21.13 13.50
C LEU A 492 6.26 -20.49 14.84
N GLY A 493 6.87 -19.30 14.79
CA GLY A 493 7.33 -18.56 15.97
C GLY A 493 8.40 -19.25 16.81
N LYS A 494 8.87 -18.56 17.87
CA LYS A 494 10.01 -19.03 18.68
C LYS A 494 9.67 -20.21 19.60
N THR A 495 8.38 -20.42 19.88
CA THR A 495 7.86 -21.39 20.86
C THR A 495 7.51 -22.76 20.28
N CYS A 496 7.66 -22.93 18.95
CA CYS A 496 7.60 -24.21 18.25
C CYS A 496 8.81 -25.09 18.58
#